data_AF-D4CYG7-F1
#
_entry.id   AF-D4CYG7-F1
#
_cell.length_a   1.000
_cell.length_b   1.000
_cell.length_c   1.000
_cell.angle_alpha   90.00
_cell.angle_beta   90.00
_cell.angle_gamma   90.00
#
_symmetry.space_group_name_H-M   'P 1'
#
loop_
_entity.id
_entity.type
_entity.pdbx_description
1 polymer ?
#
loop_
_entity_poly.entity_id
_entity_poly.type
_entity_poly.pdbx_seq_one_letter_code
_entity_poly.pdbx_strand_id
1 'polypeptide(L)' 'MSVVSIRFNEEEEEIVKNYVKSKGTNLSQYIKNIIFEKIEEEYDLKLVQEYLKAKSEDTLNLIPFEEAVKEWDIE' A
#
# COMPACT_ATOMS: atom_id res chain seq x y z
N MET A 1 -2.70 22.78 4.11
CA MET A 1 -3.40 21.49 4.33
C MET A 1 -4.39 21.31 3.21
N SER A 2 -4.36 20.17 2.53
CA SER A 2 -5.35 19.82 1.51
C SER A 2 -6.53 19.11 2.15
N VAL A 3 -7.75 19.42 1.73
CA VAL A 3 -8.99 18.81 2.24
C VAL A 3 -9.66 18.06 1.09
N VAL A 4 -10.09 16.84 1.37
CA VAL A 4 -10.90 16.03 0.46
C VAL A 4 -12.30 15.94 1.05
N SER A 5 -13.31 16.32 0.26
CA SER A 5 -14.71 16.25 0.65
C SER A 5 -15.39 15.11 -0.10
N ILE A 6 -16.01 14.18 0.63
CA ILE A 6 -16.78 13.06 0.09
C ILE A 6 -18.22 13.24 0.56
N ARG A 7 -19.17 13.15 -0.38
CA ARG A 7 -20.60 13.25 -0.08
C ARG A 7 -21.16 11.85 0.10
N PHE A 8 -21.89 11.67 1.19
CA PHE A 8 -22.67 10.47 1.48
C PHE A 8 -24.15 10.84 1.56
N ASN A 9 -25.03 9.88 1.27
CA ASN A 9 -26.40 9.93 1.77
C ASN A 9 -26.46 9.46 3.24
N GLU A 10 -27.63 9.60 3.88
CA GLU A 10 -27.79 9.29 5.31
C GLU A 10 -27.49 7.82 5.64
N GLU A 11 -27.94 6.90 4.78
CA GLU A 11 -27.74 5.46 4.98
C GLU A 11 -26.27 5.05 4.81
N GLU A 12 -25.61 5.54 3.76
CA GLU A 12 -24.18 5.32 3.53
C GLU A 12 -23.33 5.85 4.70
N GLU A 13 -23.65 7.05 5.19
CA GLU A 13 -22.93 7.67 6.30
C GLU A 13 -23.07 6.84 7.59
N GLU A 14 -24.27 6.33 7.89
CA GLU A 14 -24.51 5.49 9.06
C GLU A 14 -23.73 4.17 8.98
N ILE A 15 -23.82 3.47 7.84
CA ILE A 15 -23.11 2.20 7.60
C ILE A 15 -21.60 2.40 7.77
N VAL A 16 -21.04 3.39 7.09
CA VAL A 16 -19.60 3.64 7.08
C VAL A 16 -19.11 4.05 8.48
N LYS A 17 -19.85 4.93 9.19
CA LYS A 17 -19.48 5.32 10.55
C LYS A 17 -19.50 4.13 11.51
N ASN A 18 -20.53 3.29 11.46
CA ASN A 18 -20.65 2.14 12.35
C ASN A 18 -19.55 1.11 12.08
N TYR A 19 -19.28 0.86 10.80
CA TYR A 19 -18.18 -0.02 10.39
C TYR A 19 -16.81 0.51 10.86
N VAL A 20 -16.51 1.79 10.63
CA VAL A 20 -15.23 2.37 11.04
C VAL A 20 -15.06 2.41 12.56
N LYS A 21 -16.13 2.70 13.30
CA LYS A 21 -16.16 2.59 14.77
C LYS A 21 -15.82 1.18 15.25
N SER A 22 -16.35 0.14 14.59
CA SER A 22 -16.05 -1.27 14.93
C SER A 22 -14.57 -1.61 14.75
N LYS A 23 -13.83 -0.87 13.92
CA LYS A 23 -12.40 -1.02 13.68
C LYS A 23 -11.53 -0.19 14.64
N GLY A 24 -12.13 0.55 15.58
CA GLY A 24 -11.40 1.36 16.56
C GLY A 24 -10.67 2.57 15.96
N THR A 25 -11.08 3.05 14.78
CA THR A 25 -10.47 4.18 14.08
C THR A 25 -11.53 5.23 13.71
N ASN A 26 -11.12 6.34 13.09
CA ASN A 26 -12.02 7.37 12.56
C ASN A 26 -12.08 7.35 11.03
N LEU A 27 -13.12 7.95 10.46
CA LEU A 27 -13.40 7.88 9.03
C LEU A 27 -12.27 8.45 8.18
N SER A 28 -11.70 9.58 8.59
CA SER A 28 -10.60 10.22 7.85
C SER A 28 -9.35 9.36 7.82
N GLN A 29 -9.00 8.71 8.94
CA GLN A 29 -7.85 7.81 8.99
C GLN A 29 -8.12 6.54 8.19
N TYR A 30 -9.32 5.98 8.29
CA TYR A 30 -9.69 4.78 7.56
C TYR A 30 -9.64 4.99 6.03
N ILE A 31 -10.18 6.10 5.54
CA ILE A 31 -10.13 6.45 4.11
C ILE A 31 -8.69 6.65 3.64
N LYS A 32 -7.85 7.33 4.44
CA LYS A 32 -6.43 7.49 4.10
C LYS A 32 -5.74 6.13 3.95
N ASN A 33 -5.96 5.23 4.90
CA ASN A 33 -5.36 3.89 4.86
C ASN A 33 -5.79 3.14 3.59
N ILE A 34 -7.09 3.14 3.25
CA ILE A 34 -7.57 2.51 2.01
C ILE A 34 -6.90 3.10 0.77
N ILE A 35 -6.75 4.43 0.71
CA ILE A 35 -6.10 5.07 -0.44
C ILE A 35 -4.65 4.62 -0.56
N PHE A 36 -3.89 4.59 0.55
CA PHE A 36 -2.50 4.13 0.52
C PHE A 36 -2.40 2.65 0.19
N GLU A 37 -3.25 1.80 0.77
CA GLU A 37 -3.31 0.36 0.44
C GLU A 37 -3.52 0.13 -1.06
N LYS A 38 -4.38 0.90 -1.71
CA LYS A 38 -4.59 0.78 -3.17
C LYS A 38 -3.42 1.26 -4.00
N ILE A 39 -2.74 2.33 -3.58
CA ILE A 39 -1.52 2.80 -4.24
C ILE A 39 -0.40 1.77 -4.09
N GLU A 40 -0.24 1.19 -2.89
CA GLU A 40 0.74 0.16 -2.59
C GLU A 40 0.48 -1.11 -3.42
N GLU A 41 -0.77 -1.60 -3.47
CA GLU A 41 -1.14 -2.76 -4.29
C GLU A 41 -0.74 -2.58 -5.77
N GLU A 42 -1.00 -1.40 -6.35
CA GLU A 42 -0.64 -1.10 -7.74
C GLU A 42 0.88 -1.04 -7.94
N TYR A 43 1.60 -0.43 -7.00
CA TYR A 43 3.05 -0.32 -7.05
C TYR A 43 3.74 -1.68 -6.89
N ASP A 44 3.33 -2.46 -5.89
CA ASP A 44 3.86 -3.79 -5.60
C ASP A 44 3.63 -4.74 -6.78
N LEU A 45 2.43 -4.72 -7.38
CA LEU A 45 2.15 -5.53 -8.55
C LEU A 45 3.09 -5.20 -9.71
N LYS A 46 3.31 -3.90 -9.97
CA LYS A 46 4.22 -3.44 -11.01
C LYS A 46 5.66 -3.90 -10.73
N LEU A 47 6.13 -3.76 -9.49
CA LEU A 47 7.47 -4.17 -9.08
C LEU A 47 7.70 -5.67 -9.31
N VAL A 48 6.72 -6.50 -8.95
CA VAL A 48 6.78 -7.96 -9.17
C VAL A 48 6.81 -8.28 -10.67
N GLN A 49 6.02 -7.60 -11.49
CA GLN A 49 6.03 -7.79 -12.95
C GLN A 49 7.39 -7.43 -13.56
N GLU A 50 7.99 -6.32 -13.13
CA GLU A 50 9.33 -5.91 -13.57
C GLU A 50 10.40 -6.94 -13.17
N TYR A 51 10.35 -7.42 -11.93
CA TYR A 51 11.23 -8.50 -11.47
C TYR A 51 11.08 -9.78 -12.30
N LEU A 52 9.85 -10.24 -12.53
CA LEU A 52 9.59 -11.46 -13.30
C LEU A 52 10.06 -11.33 -14.75
N LYS A 53 9.88 -10.15 -15.36
CA LYS A 53 10.38 -9.84 -16.70
C LYS A 53 11.91 -9.91 -16.74
N ALA A 54 12.59 -9.20 -15.84
CA ALA A 54 14.05 -9.20 -15.78
C ALA A 54 14.62 -10.61 -15.51
N LYS A 55 13.91 -11.43 -14.72
CA LYS A 55 14.23 -12.85 -14.53
C LYS A 55 14.11 -13.67 -15.80
N SER A 56 13.05 -13.45 -16.58
CA SER A 56 12.84 -14.16 -17.85
C SER A 56 13.84 -13.76 -18.93
N GLU A 57 14.34 -12.52 -18.89
CA GLU A 57 15.31 -11.96 -19.81
C GLU A 57 16.77 -12.20 -19.35
N ASP A 58 16.97 -12.89 -18.22
CA ASP A 58 18.28 -13.14 -17.57
C ASP A 58 19.11 -11.85 -17.34
N THR A 59 18.43 -10.73 -17.11
CA THR A 59 19.04 -9.41 -16.89
C THR A 59 19.11 -9.01 -15.41
N LEU A 60 18.65 -9.89 -14.52
CA LEU A 60 18.70 -9.68 -13.08
C LEU A 60 20.13 -9.78 -12.54
N ASN A 61 20.55 -8.76 -11.79
CA ASN A 61 21.72 -8.85 -10.94
C ASN A 61 21.30 -9.35 -9.56
N LEU A 62 21.72 -10.55 -9.19
CA LEU A 62 21.44 -11.16 -7.89
C LEU A 62 22.72 -11.18 -7.06
N ILE A 63 22.66 -10.63 -5.86
CA ILE A 63 23.75 -10.67 -4.88
C ILE A 63 23.45 -11.71 -3.79
N PRO A 64 24.46 -12.38 -3.21
CA PRO A 64 24.30 -13.20 -2.02
C PRO A 64 23.74 -12.39 -0.83
N PHE A 65 23.09 -13.09 0.11
CA PHE A 65 22.51 -12.47 1.29
C PHE A 65 23.56 -11.72 2.14
N GLU A 66 24.75 -12.29 2.29
CA GLU A 66 25.85 -11.70 3.06
C GLU A 66 26.36 -10.38 2.45
N GLU A 67 26.23 -10.21 1.13
CA GLU A 67 26.56 -8.97 0.45
C GLU A 67 25.44 -7.93 0.58
N ALA A 68 24.18 -8.35 0.44
CA ALA A 68 23.01 -7.48 0.62
C ALA A 68 22.96 -6.86 2.02
N VAL A 69 23.24 -7.65 3.08
CA VAL A 69 23.27 -7.18 4.47
C VAL A 69 24.31 -6.08 4.67
N LYS A 70 25.49 -6.22 4.05
CA LYS A 70 26.54 -5.19 4.08
C LYS A 70 26.15 -3.93 3.31
N GLU A 71 25.45 -4.08 2.19
CA GLU A 71 25.01 -2.94 1.36
C GLU A 71 23.90 -2.13 2.05
N TRP A 72 22.96 -2.80 2.72
CA TRP A 72 21.82 -2.16 3.38
C TRP A 72 22.14 -1.60 4.77
N ASP A 73 23.38 -1.75 5.25
CA ASP A 73 23.83 -1.31 6.58
C ASP A 73 22.97 -1.88 7.71
N ILE A 74 22.63 -3.17 7.60
CA ILE A 74 21.84 -3.90 8.60
C ILE A 74 22.83 -4.78 9.39
N GLU A 75 23.00 -4.52 10.69
CA GLU A 75 23.81 -5.36 11.60
C GLU A 75 23.10 -6.65 12.01
#